data_AF-F4RVT0-F1
#
_entry.id   AF-F4RVT0-F1
#
_cell.length_a   1.000
_cell.length_b   1.000
_cell.length_c   1.000
_cell.angle_alpha   90.00
_cell.angle_beta   90.00
_cell.angle_gamma   90.00
#
_symmetry.space_group_name_H-M   'P 1'
#
loop_
_entity.id
_entity.type
_entity.pdbx_description
1 polymer ?
#
loop_
_entity_poly.entity_id
_entity_poly.type
_entity_poly.pdbx_seq_one_letter_code
_entity_poly.pdbx_strand_id
1 'polypeptide(L)'
;MMMHKLKNIISLTISSLVLLASTSLATFYFPSGSTIDCLRTYQPTNQEGHAWNFALGFYRSLGDYEITSRSNPFRPLKRKFQVFQIIVGERPKRLSQYDALIRFRDEMEGLDEKLLNARFFQSSPDGFLELKIKGEATNEHLQGQPKMRYVNHEAHFKFSLDPSNGFVKLDEVTMVLGVERQSRVTEDLFQMLEQGIIFTG
;
A
#
# COMPACT_ATOMS: atom_id res chain seq x y z
N MET A 1 -24.13 -23.93 -41.93
CA MET A 1 -22.89 -23.11 -41.96
C MET A 1 -22.95 -21.88 -41.03
N MET A 2 -24.07 -21.17 -40.91
CA MET A 2 -24.23 -20.01 -39.98
C MET A 2 -24.13 -20.36 -38.49
N MET A 3 -24.60 -21.54 -38.09
CA MET A 3 -24.67 -21.97 -36.68
C MET A 3 -23.29 -22.19 -36.03
N HIS A 4 -22.27 -22.55 -36.82
CA HIS A 4 -20.89 -22.67 -36.34
C HIS A 4 -20.21 -21.31 -36.13
N LYS A 5 -20.53 -20.31 -36.98
CA LYS A 5 -19.98 -18.95 -36.82
C LYS A 5 -20.50 -18.28 -35.54
N LEU A 6 -21.78 -18.49 -35.20
CA LEU A 6 -22.37 -17.92 -33.99
C LEU A 6 -21.77 -18.52 -32.70
N LYS A 7 -21.56 -19.85 -32.67
CA LYS A 7 -20.90 -20.52 -31.53
C LYS A 7 -19.47 -20.03 -31.31
N ASN A 8 -18.72 -19.81 -32.39
CA ASN A 8 -17.35 -19.31 -32.30
C ASN A 8 -17.31 -17.86 -31.80
N ILE A 9 -18.24 -17.01 -32.24
CA ILE A 9 -18.34 -15.62 -31.75
C ILE A 9 -18.69 -15.62 -30.26
N ILE A 10 -19.69 -16.38 -29.82
CA ILE A 10 -20.07 -16.45 -28.40
C ILE A 10 -18.90 -16.96 -27.53
N SER A 11 -18.20 -18.00 -27.98
CA SER A 11 -17.03 -18.54 -27.28
C SER A 11 -15.89 -17.51 -27.17
N LEU A 12 -15.64 -16.75 -28.23
CA LEU A 12 -14.64 -15.69 -28.24
C LEU A 12 -15.04 -14.57 -27.27
N THR A 13 -16.30 -14.15 -27.26
CA THR A 13 -16.79 -13.10 -26.37
C THR A 13 -16.74 -13.52 -24.90
N ILE A 14 -17.12 -14.77 -24.59
CA ILE A 14 -17.00 -15.32 -23.22
C ILE A 14 -15.53 -15.40 -22.80
N SER A 15 -14.64 -15.85 -23.70
CA SER A 15 -13.20 -15.91 -23.41
C SER A 15 -12.60 -14.53 -23.16
N SER A 16 -13.01 -13.52 -23.94
CA SER A 16 -12.61 -12.12 -23.74
C SER A 16 -13.17 -11.52 -22.46
N LEU A 17 -14.41 -11.86 -22.07
CA LEU A 17 -15.01 -11.45 -20.79
C LEU A 17 -14.33 -12.12 -19.60
N VAL A 18 -13.93 -13.39 -19.71
CA VAL A 18 -13.15 -14.10 -18.69
C VAL A 18 -11.74 -13.53 -18.58
N LEU A 19 -11.12 -13.15 -19.70
CA LEU A 19 -9.82 -12.46 -19.72
C LEU A 19 -9.92 -11.06 -19.07
N LEU A 20 -11.00 -10.32 -19.33
CA LEU A 20 -11.28 -9.03 -18.68
C LEU A 20 -11.72 -9.17 -17.21
N ALA A 21 -12.32 -10.28 -16.82
CA ALA A 21 -12.60 -10.59 -15.42
C ALA A 21 -11.34 -11.04 -14.67
N SER A 22 -10.40 -11.71 -15.36
CA SER A 22 -9.11 -12.13 -14.79
C SER A 22 -8.10 -11.00 -14.61
N THR A 23 -8.39 -9.78 -15.09
CA THR A 23 -7.62 -8.58 -14.71
C THR A 23 -8.01 -8.04 -13.35
N SER A 24 -8.90 -8.72 -12.60
CA SER A 24 -9.06 -8.57 -11.15
C SER A 24 -7.88 -9.21 -10.37
N LEU A 25 -6.65 -9.07 -10.87
CA LEU A 25 -5.54 -8.96 -9.93
C LEU A 25 -5.84 -7.71 -9.10
N ALA A 26 -5.36 -7.63 -7.86
CA ALA A 26 -5.27 -6.36 -7.16
C ALA A 26 -4.32 -5.46 -7.98
N THR A 27 -4.85 -4.84 -9.03
CA THR A 27 -4.13 -3.89 -9.82
C THR A 27 -3.99 -2.72 -8.89
N PHE A 28 -2.76 -2.51 -8.44
CA PHE A 28 -2.29 -1.20 -8.09
C PHE A 28 -2.43 -0.38 -9.37
N TYR A 29 -3.65 0.07 -9.67
CA TYR A 29 -3.88 1.06 -10.69
C TYR A 29 -3.40 2.37 -10.07
N PHE A 30 -2.08 2.52 -10.07
CA PHE A 30 -1.46 3.82 -10.14
C PHE A 30 -1.70 4.24 -11.59
N PRO A 31 -2.75 5.03 -11.93
CA PRO A 31 -2.79 5.61 -13.25
C PRO A 31 -1.44 6.27 -13.47
N SER A 32 -0.89 6.17 -14.66
CA SER A 32 0.40 6.77 -15.06
C SER A 32 0.45 8.30 -14.93
N GLY A 33 -0.52 8.91 -14.24
CA GLY A 33 -0.56 10.29 -13.76
C GLY A 33 -1.09 10.44 -12.32
N SER A 34 -1.12 9.39 -11.49
CA SER A 34 -1.36 9.45 -10.03
C SER A 34 -0.17 10.05 -9.29
N THR A 35 0.24 11.24 -9.72
CA THR A 35 0.49 12.30 -8.74
C THR A 35 -0.73 12.33 -7.85
N ILE A 36 -0.60 11.82 -6.62
CA ILE A 36 -1.62 11.99 -5.59
C ILE A 36 -1.95 13.48 -5.60
N ASP A 37 -3.25 13.84 -5.63
CA ASP A 37 -3.68 15.25 -5.61
C ASP A 37 -3.04 16.04 -4.46
N CYS A 38 -2.61 15.37 -3.38
CA CYS A 38 -1.89 15.98 -2.26
C CYS A 38 -0.49 16.55 -2.58
N LEU A 39 0.13 16.16 -3.71
CA LEU A 39 1.41 16.71 -4.17
C LEU A 39 1.27 17.64 -5.37
N ARG A 40 0.08 17.83 -5.96
CA ARG A 40 -0.08 18.69 -7.15
C ARG A 40 0.29 20.15 -6.90
N THR A 41 0.19 20.62 -5.66
CA THR A 41 0.56 21.99 -5.24
C THR A 41 1.89 22.05 -4.50
N TYR A 42 2.54 20.91 -4.24
CA TYR A 42 3.83 20.84 -3.56
C TYR A 42 4.94 20.75 -4.60
N GLN A 43 5.96 21.60 -4.49
CA GLN A 43 7.19 21.46 -5.27
C GLN A 43 8.21 20.73 -4.40
N PRO A 44 8.36 19.40 -4.53
CA PRO A 44 9.32 18.66 -3.73
C PRO A 44 10.74 19.12 -4.07
N THR A 45 11.58 19.22 -3.05
CA THR A 45 13.03 19.28 -3.24
C THR A 45 13.52 18.03 -3.98
N ASN A 46 14.72 18.07 -4.57
CA ASN A 46 15.31 16.87 -5.22
C ASN A 46 15.36 15.68 -4.25
N GLN A 47 15.69 15.92 -2.98
CA GLN A 47 15.76 14.89 -1.95
C GLN A 47 14.39 14.28 -1.65
N GLU A 48 13.35 15.10 -1.50
CA GLU A 48 11.98 14.62 -1.31
C GLU A 48 11.47 13.87 -2.54
N GLY A 49 11.81 14.31 -3.74
CA GLY A 49 11.52 13.58 -4.98
C GLY A 49 12.14 12.19 -4.99
N HIS A 50 13.40 12.05 -4.54
CA HIS A 50 14.05 10.74 -4.39
C HIS A 50 13.38 9.88 -3.32
N ALA A 51 13.12 10.43 -2.13
CA ALA A 51 12.43 9.75 -1.04
C ALA A 51 11.03 9.26 -1.46
N TRP A 52 10.30 10.09 -2.21
CA TRP A 52 9.00 9.76 -2.78
C TRP A 52 9.08 8.56 -3.73
N ASN A 53 10.05 8.55 -4.64
CA ASN A 53 10.24 7.45 -5.57
C ASN A 53 10.57 6.13 -4.86
N PHE A 54 11.33 6.16 -3.76
CA PHE A 54 11.56 4.98 -2.92
C PHE A 54 10.26 4.47 -2.29
N ALA A 55 9.43 5.37 -1.74
CA ALA A 55 8.14 4.99 -1.16
C ALA A 55 7.17 4.42 -2.20
N LEU A 56 7.12 4.99 -3.41
CA LEU A 56 6.32 4.43 -4.51
C LEU A 56 6.81 3.04 -4.93
N GLY A 57 8.13 2.85 -5.04
CA GLY A 57 8.72 1.54 -5.29
C GLY A 57 8.37 0.53 -4.20
N PHE A 58 8.23 0.98 -2.96
CA PHE A 58 7.77 0.19 -1.83
C PHE A 58 6.35 -0.31 -1.99
N TYR A 59 5.39 0.58 -2.20
CA TYR A 59 3.99 0.19 -2.39
C TYR A 59 3.79 -0.71 -3.61
N ARG A 60 4.45 -0.41 -4.73
CA ARG A 60 4.43 -1.27 -5.92
C ARG A 60 4.92 -2.69 -5.61
N SER A 61 6.00 -2.81 -4.84
CA SER A 61 6.54 -4.12 -4.50
C SER A 61 5.67 -4.90 -3.51
N LEU A 62 4.93 -4.19 -2.64
CA LEU A 62 4.07 -4.83 -1.66
C LEU A 62 2.96 -5.66 -2.33
N GLY A 63 2.38 -5.20 -3.43
CA GLY A 63 1.34 -5.99 -4.10
C GLY A 63 1.61 -6.44 -5.53
N ASP A 64 2.86 -6.36 -5.97
CA ASP A 64 3.36 -7.23 -7.02
C ASP A 64 3.47 -8.68 -6.50
N TYR A 65 2.59 -9.56 -7.01
CA TYR A 65 2.56 -10.98 -6.64
C TYR A 65 3.79 -11.77 -7.12
N GLU A 66 4.52 -11.28 -8.14
CA GLU A 66 5.74 -11.91 -8.64
C GLU A 66 6.93 -11.69 -7.69
N ILE A 67 6.91 -10.59 -6.93
CA ILE A 67 7.92 -10.33 -5.90
C ILE A 67 7.68 -11.27 -4.72
N THR A 68 8.59 -12.22 -4.54
CA THR A 68 8.58 -13.10 -3.37
C THR A 68 9.24 -12.43 -2.17
N SER A 69 9.00 -12.96 -0.96
CA SER A 69 9.71 -12.52 0.26
C SER A 69 11.25 -12.61 0.14
N ARG A 70 11.77 -13.50 -0.70
CA ARG A 70 13.21 -13.67 -0.93
C ARG A 70 13.81 -12.61 -1.86
N SER A 71 13.01 -12.11 -2.80
CA SER A 71 13.37 -11.09 -3.79
C SER A 71 12.83 -9.69 -3.44
N ASN A 72 12.22 -9.53 -2.27
CA ASN A 72 11.73 -8.24 -1.80
C ASN A 72 12.86 -7.19 -1.76
N PRO A 73 12.72 -6.03 -2.46
CA PRO A 73 13.74 -4.99 -2.49
C PRO A 73 14.07 -4.39 -1.13
N PHE A 74 13.23 -4.58 -0.10
CA PHE A 74 13.46 -4.09 1.27
C PHE A 74 14.15 -5.09 2.18
N ARG A 75 14.49 -6.28 1.68
CA ARG A 75 15.28 -7.28 2.42
C ARG A 75 16.57 -6.72 3.05
N PRO A 76 17.33 -5.80 2.40
CA PRO A 76 18.53 -5.21 3.00
C PRO A 76 18.27 -4.42 4.29
N LEU A 77 17.05 -3.92 4.52
CA LEU A 77 16.69 -3.17 5.72
C LEU A 77 16.67 -4.06 6.99
N LYS A 78 16.58 -5.38 6.85
CA LYS A 78 16.57 -6.33 7.98
C LYS A 78 15.58 -5.86 9.07
N ARG A 79 16.02 -5.76 10.33
CA ARG A 79 15.19 -5.35 11.48
C ARG A 79 14.64 -3.91 11.39
N LYS A 80 15.14 -3.10 10.46
CA LYS A 80 14.66 -1.74 10.16
C LYS A 80 13.46 -1.71 9.22
N PHE A 81 13.00 -2.87 8.75
CA PHE A 81 11.68 -3.00 8.14
C PHE A 81 10.74 -3.68 9.14
N GLN A 82 9.67 -2.97 9.53
CA GLN A 82 8.71 -3.44 10.52
C GLN A 82 7.29 -3.23 10.00
N VAL A 83 6.45 -4.24 10.16
CA VAL A 83 5.02 -4.15 9.85
C VAL A 83 4.23 -4.64 11.05
N PHE A 84 3.25 -3.84 11.46
CA PHE A 84 2.31 -4.15 12.51
C PHE A 84 0.93 -4.30 11.91
N GLN A 85 0.19 -5.30 12.36
CA GLN A 85 -1.21 -5.49 12.02
C GLN A 85 -2.06 -5.13 13.23
N ILE A 86 -3.08 -4.32 12.98
CA ILE A 86 -4.13 -4.01 13.95
C ILE A 86 -5.43 -4.56 13.38
N ILE A 87 -6.08 -5.43 14.14
CA ILE A 87 -7.42 -5.94 13.85
C ILE A 87 -8.31 -5.50 15.01
N VAL A 88 -9.46 -4.92 14.70
CA VAL A 88 -10.44 -4.48 15.71
C VAL A 88 -10.79 -5.66 16.63
N GLY A 89 -10.69 -5.44 17.95
CA GLY A 89 -10.92 -6.47 18.96
C GLY A 89 -9.73 -7.39 19.26
N GLU A 90 -8.62 -7.27 18.54
CA GLU A 90 -7.40 -8.05 18.78
C GLU A 90 -6.25 -7.16 19.28
N ARG A 91 -5.22 -7.80 19.85
CA ARG A 91 -3.99 -7.08 20.22
C ARG A 91 -3.15 -6.80 18.96
N PRO A 92 -2.50 -5.63 18.85
CA PRO A 92 -1.58 -5.34 17.77
C PRO A 92 -0.50 -6.42 17.64
N LYS A 93 -0.29 -6.90 16.42
CA LYS A 93 0.65 -7.99 16.11
C LYS A 93 1.75 -7.49 15.19
N ARG A 94 3.00 -7.62 15.63
CA ARG A 94 4.15 -7.44 14.72
C ARG A 94 4.23 -8.63 13.77
N LEU A 95 4.24 -8.36 12.47
CA LEU A 95 4.39 -9.36 11.43
C LEU A 95 5.87 -9.65 11.17
N SER A 96 6.18 -10.90 10.84
CA SER A 96 7.48 -11.22 10.27
C SER A 96 7.61 -10.57 8.89
N GLN A 97 8.82 -10.35 8.37
CA GLN A 97 8.99 -9.81 7.02
C GLN A 97 8.35 -10.69 5.94
N TYR A 98 8.33 -12.00 6.18
CA TYR A 98 7.68 -12.96 5.29
C TYR A 98 6.15 -12.79 5.32
N ASP A 99 5.57 -12.75 6.52
CA ASP A 99 4.12 -12.63 6.70
C ASP A 99 3.62 -11.24 6.29
N ALA A 100 4.43 -10.20 6.45
CA ALA A 100 4.07 -8.82 6.13
C ALA A 100 3.63 -8.67 4.67
N LEU A 101 4.39 -9.25 3.73
CA LEU A 101 4.06 -9.21 2.30
C LEU A 101 2.78 -9.97 1.98
N ILE A 102 2.67 -11.20 2.50
CA ILE A 102 1.51 -12.06 2.23
C ILE A 102 0.25 -11.43 2.81
N ARG A 103 0.29 -11.01 4.08
CA ARG A 103 -0.86 -10.37 4.73
C ARG A 103 -1.26 -9.09 4.05
N PHE A 104 -0.31 -8.26 3.64
CA PHE A 104 -0.67 -7.05 2.91
C PHE A 104 -1.40 -7.38 1.61
N ARG A 105 -0.92 -8.37 0.84
CA ARG A 105 -1.58 -8.81 -0.41
C ARG A 105 -2.97 -9.38 -0.17
N ASP A 106 -3.09 -10.33 0.75
CA ASP A 106 -4.35 -11.00 1.05
C ASP A 106 -5.43 -10.00 1.50
N GLU A 107 -5.05 -9.01 2.32
CA GLU A 107 -6.00 -8.01 2.82
C GLU A 107 -6.41 -7.01 1.74
N MET A 108 -5.48 -6.63 0.84
CA MET A 108 -5.72 -5.70 -0.27
C MET A 108 -6.30 -6.37 -1.53
N GLU A 109 -6.44 -7.70 -1.55
CA GLU A 109 -6.89 -8.43 -2.75
C GLU A 109 -8.29 -8.01 -3.20
N GLY A 110 -8.40 -7.57 -4.46
CA GLY A 110 -9.65 -7.11 -5.06
C GLY A 110 -10.15 -5.77 -4.52
N LEU A 111 -9.30 -5.01 -3.81
CA LEU A 111 -9.59 -3.65 -3.34
C LEU A 111 -8.86 -2.61 -4.20
N ASP A 112 -9.48 -1.44 -4.36
CA ASP A 112 -8.82 -0.27 -4.93
C ASP A 112 -8.10 0.49 -3.81
N GLU A 113 -6.79 0.65 -3.95
CA GLU A 113 -5.99 1.48 -3.04
C GLU A 113 -6.05 2.97 -3.43
N LYS A 114 -6.18 3.81 -2.41
CA LYS A 114 -6.14 5.26 -2.48
C LYS A 114 -5.23 5.81 -1.39
N LEU A 115 -4.24 6.61 -1.80
CA LEU A 115 -3.42 7.37 -0.86
C LEU A 115 -4.18 8.63 -0.43
N LEU A 116 -4.37 8.79 0.87
CA LEU A 116 -5.17 9.86 1.48
C LEU A 116 -4.32 11.07 1.83
N ASN A 117 -3.09 10.85 2.30
CA ASN A 117 -2.21 11.91 2.75
C ASN A 117 -0.74 11.46 2.64
N ALA A 118 0.14 12.36 2.26
CA ALA A 118 1.59 12.17 2.30
C ALA A 118 2.24 13.46 2.80
N ARG A 119 3.10 13.36 3.83
CA ARG A 119 3.77 14.53 4.42
C ARG A 119 5.23 14.23 4.68
N PHE A 120 6.08 15.17 4.26
CA PHE A 120 7.48 15.20 4.63
C PHE A 120 7.68 15.94 5.95
N PHE A 121 8.58 15.43 6.78
CA PHE A 121 9.06 16.06 8.00
C PHE A 121 10.58 16.05 7.94
N GLN A 122 11.20 17.21 8.07
CA GLN A 122 12.65 17.29 8.18
C GLN A 122 13.00 17.43 9.65
N SER A 123 13.74 16.47 10.21
CA SER A 123 14.26 16.58 11.56
C SER A 123 15.65 17.21 11.49
N SER A 124 15.77 18.43 12.00
CA SER A 124 17.05 19.10 12.21
C SER A 124 17.30 19.15 13.73
N PRO A 125 18.34 18.47 14.26
CA PRO A 125 19.72 18.52 13.75
C PRO A 125 20.32 17.20 13.23
N ASP A 126 19.57 16.10 13.19
CA ASP A 126 20.13 14.76 12.98
C ASP A 126 20.31 14.34 11.50
N GLY A 127 19.92 15.20 10.55
CA GLY A 127 20.14 14.95 9.10
C GLY A 127 19.21 13.91 8.48
N PHE A 128 18.00 13.74 9.03
CA PHE A 128 17.00 12.81 8.51
C PHE A 128 15.83 13.52 7.83
N LEU A 129 15.38 12.92 6.73
CA LEU A 129 14.10 13.20 6.10
C LEU A 129 13.13 12.07 6.45
N GLU A 130 11.95 12.41 6.94
CA GLU A 130 10.88 11.46 7.21
C GLU A 130 9.71 11.70 6.26
N LEU A 131 9.14 10.62 5.74
CA LEU A 131 7.94 10.64 4.91
C LEU A 131 6.89 9.78 5.57
N LYS A 132 5.76 10.38 5.91
CA LYS A 132 4.58 9.68 6.44
C LYS A 132 3.50 9.61 5.37
N ILE A 133 3.02 8.41 5.09
CA ILE A 133 1.98 8.14 4.09
C ILE A 133 0.82 7.46 4.79
N LYS A 134 -0.40 7.97 4.55
CA LYS A 134 -1.66 7.34 4.92
C LYS A 134 -2.43 6.97 3.66
N GLY A 135 -2.96 5.76 3.63
CA GLY A 135 -3.81 5.29 2.56
C GLY A 135 -4.88 4.34 3.05
N GLU A 136 -5.77 3.99 2.14
CA GLU A 136 -6.85 3.05 2.35
C GLU A 136 -7.04 2.20 1.10
N ALA A 137 -7.54 0.98 1.26
CA ALA A 137 -8.07 0.20 0.17
C ALA A 137 -9.53 -0.19 0.43
N THR A 138 -10.36 -0.09 -0.60
CA THR A 138 -11.80 -0.30 -0.50
C THR A 138 -12.34 -1.05 -1.71
N ASN A 139 -13.50 -1.69 -1.56
CA ASN A 139 -14.26 -2.26 -2.67
C ASN A 139 -15.43 -1.36 -3.11
N GLU A 140 -15.36 -0.04 -2.87
CA GLU A 140 -16.46 0.91 -3.17
C GLU A 140 -16.89 0.89 -4.64
N HIS A 141 -15.97 0.60 -5.56
CA HIS A 141 -16.26 0.51 -6.99
C HIS A 141 -17.05 -0.76 -7.39
N LEU A 142 -17.03 -1.82 -6.56
CA LEU A 142 -17.73 -3.08 -6.82
C LEU A 142 -19.20 -2.95 -6.37
N GLN A 143 -19.97 -2.19 -7.16
CA GLN A 143 -21.41 -2.05 -6.95
C GLN A 143 -22.10 -3.42 -6.86
N GLY A 144 -22.87 -3.65 -5.80
CA GLY A 144 -23.66 -4.87 -5.61
C GLY A 144 -23.01 -5.96 -4.73
N GLN A 145 -21.82 -5.73 -4.17
CA GLN A 145 -21.30 -6.65 -3.14
C GLN A 145 -22.05 -6.50 -1.80
N PRO A 146 -22.29 -7.61 -1.08
CA PRO A 146 -23.09 -7.60 0.14
C PRO A 146 -22.40 -6.94 1.33
N LYS A 147 -21.09 -6.65 1.26
CA LYS A 147 -20.34 -6.07 2.38
C LYS A 147 -19.20 -5.17 1.93
N MET A 148 -19.22 -3.93 2.41
CA MET A 148 -18.11 -2.98 2.30
C MET A 148 -16.91 -3.46 3.11
N ARG A 149 -15.71 -3.41 2.51
CA ARG A 149 -14.43 -3.70 3.17
C ARG A 149 -13.54 -2.47 3.13
N TYR A 150 -12.88 -2.20 4.26
CA TYR A 150 -11.94 -1.09 4.41
C TYR A 150 -10.63 -1.62 5.01
N VAL A 151 -9.53 -1.39 4.32
CA VAL A 151 -8.20 -1.66 4.87
C VAL A 151 -7.43 -0.35 4.92
N ASN A 152 -7.09 0.11 6.11
CA ASN A 152 -6.31 1.32 6.29
C ASN A 152 -4.83 0.96 6.43
N HIS A 153 -3.95 1.81 5.94
CA HIS A 153 -2.54 1.65 6.20
C HIS A 153 -1.85 2.99 6.41
N GLU A 154 -0.85 2.98 7.28
CA GLU A 154 0.05 4.09 7.51
C GLU A 154 1.49 3.58 7.45
N ALA A 155 2.36 4.31 6.75
CA ALA A 155 3.76 3.97 6.62
C ALA A 155 4.64 5.18 6.91
N HIS A 156 5.64 4.97 7.77
CA HIS A 156 6.68 5.92 8.12
C HIS A 156 7.99 5.46 7.49
N PHE A 157 8.53 6.27 6.60
CA PHE A 157 9.83 6.07 5.98
C PHE A 157 10.81 7.06 6.58
N LYS A 158 11.97 6.57 7.01
CA LYS A 158 13.08 7.39 7.49
C LYS A 158 14.26 7.28 6.53
N PHE A 159 14.76 8.43 6.10
CA PHE A 159 15.88 8.53 5.17
C PHE A 159 17.02 9.32 5.79
N SER A 160 18.24 8.79 5.76
CA SER A 160 19.43 9.60 5.99
C SER A 160 19.73 10.43 4.75
N LEU A 161 20.06 11.69 4.96
CA LEU A 161 20.59 12.57 3.93
C LEU A 161 22.12 12.54 4.01
N ASP A 162 22.79 12.19 2.93
CA ASP A 162 24.24 12.36 2.83
C ASP A 162 24.55 13.83 2.52
N PRO A 163 25.15 14.58 3.45
CA PRO A 163 25.40 16.00 3.26
C PRO A 163 26.47 16.29 2.19
N SER A 164 27.27 15.29 1.80
CA SER A 164 28.38 15.48 0.86
C SER A 164 27.96 15.46 -0.61
N ASN A 165 26.87 14.79 -0.94
CA ASN A 165 26.45 14.54 -2.33
C ASN A 165 24.92 14.64 -2.52
N GLY A 166 24.17 14.92 -1.44
CA GLY A 166 22.71 15.05 -1.48
C GLY A 166 21.96 13.72 -1.70
N PHE A 167 22.65 12.57 -1.63
CA PHE A 167 22.00 11.27 -1.80
C PHE A 167 21.07 10.98 -0.62
N VAL A 168 19.93 10.40 -0.97
CA VAL A 168 18.91 9.97 -0.03
C VAL A 168 19.01 8.46 0.10
N LYS A 169 19.22 7.98 1.33
CA LYS A 169 19.29 6.56 1.63
C LYS A 169 18.15 6.19 2.58
N LEU A 170 17.37 5.18 2.18
CA LEU A 170 16.33 4.61 3.03
C LEU A 170 16.96 3.84 4.19
N ASP A 171 16.70 4.28 5.41
CA ASP A 171 17.21 3.65 6.62
C ASP A 171 16.17 2.75 7.28
N GLU A 172 14.93 3.22 7.39
CA GLU A 172 13.89 2.52 8.12
C GLU A 172 12.54 2.66 7.43
N VAL A 173 11.75 1.59 7.50
CA VAL A 173 10.33 1.59 7.14
C VAL A 173 9.57 0.91 8.26
N THR A 174 8.66 1.65 8.87
CA THR A 174 7.67 1.09 9.79
C THR A 174 6.29 1.30 9.20
N MET A 175 5.46 0.26 9.21
CA MET A 175 4.14 0.28 8.64
C MET A 175 3.12 -0.31 9.62
N VAL A 176 1.92 0.26 9.63
CA VAL A 176 0.77 -0.26 10.36
C VAL A 176 -0.35 -0.54 9.35
N LEU A 177 -0.88 -1.76 9.40
CA LEU A 177 -2.01 -2.22 8.61
C LEU A 177 -3.21 -2.38 9.53
N GLY A 178 -4.18 -1.49 9.40
CA GLY A 178 -5.47 -1.55 10.09
C GLY A 178 -6.48 -2.33 9.24
N VAL A 179 -6.83 -3.53 9.67
CA VAL A 179 -7.82 -4.38 8.98
C VAL A 179 -9.16 -4.21 9.69
N GLU A 180 -10.09 -3.50 9.04
CA GLU A 180 -11.44 -3.30 9.57
C GLU A 180 -12.49 -3.89 8.63
N ARG A 181 -13.39 -4.72 9.17
CA ARG A 181 -14.34 -5.47 8.34
C ARG A 181 -15.62 -4.71 8.02
N GLN A 182 -15.87 -3.54 8.63
CA GLN A 182 -17.18 -2.86 8.58
C GLN A 182 -17.17 -1.32 8.60
N SER A 183 -16.14 -0.66 9.14
CA SER A 183 -16.02 0.81 9.20
C SER A 183 -14.67 1.28 8.64
N ARG A 184 -14.56 2.60 8.43
CA ARG A 184 -13.33 3.26 8.00
C ARG A 184 -12.62 3.82 9.23
N VAL A 185 -11.47 3.26 9.60
CA VAL A 185 -10.59 3.88 10.60
C VAL A 185 -10.11 5.24 10.11
N THR A 186 -10.62 6.32 10.71
CA THR A 186 -10.16 7.69 10.44
C THR A 186 -9.00 8.11 11.36
N GLU A 187 -8.83 7.38 12.46
CA GLU A 187 -7.83 7.59 13.50
C GLU A 187 -6.39 7.32 13.00
N ASP A 188 -5.40 7.85 13.71
CA ASP A 188 -3.97 7.66 13.43
C ASP A 188 -3.54 6.26 13.92
N LEU A 189 -3.14 5.40 12.98
CA LEU A 189 -2.84 3.99 13.28
C LEU A 189 -1.58 3.84 14.13
N PHE A 190 -0.61 4.75 13.99
CA PHE A 190 0.58 4.76 14.84
C PHE A 190 0.23 5.17 16.27
N GLN A 191 -0.63 6.16 16.46
CA GLN A 191 -1.13 6.53 17.78
C GLN A 191 -1.87 5.36 18.44
N MET A 192 -2.71 4.64 17.67
CA MET A 192 -3.39 3.43 18.16
C MET A 192 -2.41 2.33 18.57
N LEU A 193 -1.34 2.13 17.79
CA LEU A 193 -0.28 1.18 18.10
C LEU A 193 0.44 1.54 19.41
N GLU A 194 0.78 2.81 19.60
CA GLU A 194 1.45 3.31 20.81
C GLU A 194 0.58 3.20 22.07
N GLN A 195 -0.72 3.44 21.92
CA GLN A 195 -1.69 3.37 23.01
C GLN A 195 -2.13 1.93 23.32
N GLY A 196 -1.78 0.96 22.47
CA GLY A 196 -2.13 -0.45 22.66
C GLY A 196 -3.64 -0.71 22.67
N ILE A 197 -4.42 0.14 21.99
CA ILE A 197 -5.89 0.15 22.10
C ILE A 197 -6.46 -1.16 21.57
N ILE A 198 -7.26 -1.81 22.44
CA ILE A 198 -8.17 -2.89 22.08
C ILE A 198 -9.55 -2.25 21.97
N PHE A 199 -10.06 -2.09 20.75
CA PHE A 199 -11.46 -1.71 20.55
C PHE A 199 -12.34 -2.87 21.01
N THR A 200 -12.97 -2.74 22.17
CA THR A 200 -14.12 -3.58 22.52
C THR A 200 -15.35 -2.99 21.86
N GLY A 201 -15.74 -3.58 20.73
CA GLY A 201 -17.11 -3.64 20.18
C GLY A 201 -17.91 -2.36 20.09
#